data_AF-A0A520AHQ9-F1
#
_entry.id   AF-A0A520AHQ9-F1
#
_cell.length_a   1.000
_cell.length_b   1.000
_cell.length_c   1.000
_cell.angle_alpha   90.00
_cell.angle_beta   90.00
_cell.angle_gamma   90.00
#
_symmetry.space_group_name_H-M   'P 1'
#
loop_
_entity.id
_entity.type
_entity.pdbx_description
1 polymer ?
#
loop_
_entity_poly.entity_id
_entity_poly.type
_entity_poly.pdbx_seq_one_letter_code
_entity_poly.pdbx_strand_id
1 'polypeptide(L)'
;MDCSHVFKFKVNRLIVVFALFLAFFSTSRAFAQADSAHVAEHGHEEAPKKFDIGKFALHHIADSHSWHVIGETYISLPVILYTPNGFVTFSSGEFHHDDDAKVVVERKGLKFVKLHEKIYYASEVANDHGQFVALDEKHHSLNKRPFDISFTKNACTLFLSVIVILAVFLNVANGYKKRVGKSPKGLQSWMEPIILFVRDDIAKPNLGHKYERFMPYL
;
A
#
# COMPACT_ATOMS: atom_id res chain seq x y z
N MET A 1 4.69 -22.88 48.03
CA MET A 1 5.38 -21.64 47.65
C MET A 1 4.35 -20.72 47.01
N ASP A 2 4.02 -19.63 47.69
CA ASP A 2 2.93 -18.71 47.31
C ASP A 2 3.44 -17.71 46.26
N CYS A 3 3.18 -18.00 44.98
CA CYS A 3 3.64 -17.19 43.83
C CYS A 3 2.73 -15.97 43.54
N SER A 4 1.75 -15.69 44.40
CA SER A 4 0.76 -14.62 44.19
C SER A 4 1.38 -13.22 44.11
N HIS A 5 2.49 -12.98 44.80
CA HIS A 5 3.16 -11.67 44.82
C HIS A 5 3.84 -11.33 43.49
N VAL A 6 4.42 -12.33 42.80
CA VAL A 6 5.08 -12.14 41.50
C VAL A 6 4.06 -11.89 40.39
N PHE A 7 2.89 -12.54 40.49
CA PHE A 7 1.80 -12.39 39.51
C PHE A 7 1.12 -11.02 39.65
N LYS A 8 0.80 -10.59 40.89
CA LYS A 8 0.23 -9.25 41.15
C LYS A 8 1.17 -8.12 40.69
N PHE A 9 2.48 -8.29 40.89
CA PHE A 9 3.47 -7.28 40.49
C PHE A 9 3.57 -7.10 38.97
N LYS A 10 3.52 -8.18 38.17
CA LYS A 10 3.55 -8.10 36.70
C LYS A 10 2.25 -7.56 36.12
N VAL A 11 1.10 -7.94 36.67
CA VAL A 11 -0.22 -7.47 36.21
C VAL A 11 -0.40 -5.98 36.49
N ASN A 12 0.00 -5.50 37.67
CA ASN A 12 -0.10 -4.07 38.00
C ASN A 12 0.80 -3.20 37.10
N ARG A 13 2.01 -3.66 36.75
CA ARG A 13 2.87 -2.92 35.80
C ARG A 13 2.29 -2.90 34.38
N LEU A 14 1.65 -4.00 33.95
CA LEU A 14 0.99 -4.06 32.65
C LEU A 14 -0.21 -3.10 32.59
N ILE A 15 -1.02 -3.03 33.66
CA ILE A 15 -2.15 -2.10 33.77
C ILE A 15 -1.69 -0.65 33.71
N VAL A 16 -0.61 -0.31 34.42
CA VAL A 16 -0.06 1.06 34.41
C VAL A 16 0.46 1.45 33.03
N VAL A 17 1.17 0.56 32.33
CA VAL A 17 1.66 0.82 30.97
C VAL A 17 0.50 0.97 29.98
N PHE A 18 -0.54 0.13 30.10
CA PHE A 18 -1.72 0.21 29.24
C PHE A 18 -2.55 1.47 29.51
N ALA A 19 -2.68 1.90 30.77
CA ALA A 19 -3.34 3.15 31.13
C ALA A 19 -2.59 4.38 30.61
N LEU A 20 -1.26 4.38 30.68
CA LEU A 20 -0.43 5.45 30.10
C LEU A 20 -0.51 5.47 28.57
N PHE A 21 -0.59 4.31 27.93
CA PHE A 21 -0.79 4.20 26.48
C PHE A 21 -2.15 4.75 26.02
N LEU A 22 -3.23 4.42 26.75
CA LEU A 22 -4.57 4.97 26.52
C LEU A 22 -4.64 6.48 26.75
N ALA A 23 -3.99 6.99 27.79
CA ALA A 23 -3.89 8.42 28.05
C ALA A 23 -3.12 9.16 26.93
N PHE A 24 -2.09 8.54 26.36
CA PHE A 24 -1.35 9.09 25.22
C PHE A 24 -2.23 9.17 23.96
N PHE A 25 -3.00 8.13 23.65
CA PHE A 25 -3.95 8.11 22.52
C PHE A 25 -5.16 9.04 22.69
N SER A 26 -5.50 9.43 23.92
CA SER A 26 -6.61 10.36 24.20
C SER A 26 -6.28 11.81 23.83
N THR A 27 -5.02 12.13 23.54
CA THR A 27 -4.58 13.51 23.21
C THR A 27 -4.52 13.82 21.71
N SER A 28 -4.73 12.83 20.83
CA SER A 28 -4.99 13.09 19.41
C SER A 28 -6.38 13.70 19.24
N ARG A 29 -6.45 15.01 19.02
CA ARG A 29 -7.68 15.68 18.58
C ARG A 29 -8.17 15.04 17.29
N ALA A 30 -9.30 14.34 17.37
CA ALA A 30 -10.00 13.83 16.20
C ALA A 30 -10.51 15.02 15.37
N PHE A 31 -9.96 15.19 14.17
CA PHE A 31 -10.65 15.92 13.11
C PHE A 31 -11.79 15.02 12.63
N ALA A 32 -12.99 15.26 13.16
CA ALA A 32 -14.21 14.68 12.61
C ALA A 32 -14.54 15.42 11.31
N GLN A 33 -14.25 14.79 10.16
CA GLN A 33 -14.81 15.21 8.88
C GLN A 33 -16.26 14.72 8.84
N ALA A 34 -17.20 15.61 9.12
CA ALA A 34 -18.63 15.34 8.99
C ALA A 34 -19.00 15.26 7.51
N ASP A 35 -19.43 14.08 7.09
CA ASP A 35 -19.94 13.78 5.76
C ASP A 35 -21.39 14.29 5.68
N SER A 36 -21.59 15.43 5.03
CA SER A 36 -22.91 16.06 4.84
C SER A 36 -23.21 16.14 3.34
N ALA A 37 -23.62 15.01 2.76
CA ALA A 37 -24.23 14.99 1.43
C ALA A 37 -25.65 15.58 1.50
N HIS A 38 -25.76 16.90 1.37
CA HIS A 38 -27.01 17.57 1.03
C HIS A 38 -27.03 17.89 -0.47
N VAL A 39 -27.80 17.11 -1.23
CA VAL A 39 -28.24 17.48 -2.56
C VAL A 39 -29.44 18.41 -2.39
N ALA A 40 -29.26 19.69 -2.71
CA ALA A 40 -30.34 20.61 -2.98
C ALA A 40 -30.06 21.24 -4.36
N GLU A 41 -30.96 20.97 -5.31
CA GLU A 41 -31.05 21.70 -6.57
C GLU A 41 -31.43 23.16 -6.30
N HIS A 42 -30.75 24.10 -6.95
CA HIS A 42 -31.34 25.23 -7.67
C HIS A 42 -30.24 26.14 -8.27
N GLY A 43 -30.46 26.57 -9.52
CA GLY A 43 -30.06 27.90 -10.01
C GLY A 43 -28.76 27.98 -10.81
N HIS A 44 -28.90 28.27 -12.11
CA HIS A 44 -27.84 28.71 -13.02
C HIS A 44 -27.21 30.04 -12.57
N GLU A 45 -25.89 30.08 -12.40
CA GLU A 45 -25.02 31.24 -12.63
C GLU A 45 -23.58 30.72 -12.82
N GLU A 46 -22.86 31.28 -13.79
CA GLU A 46 -21.49 30.86 -14.17
C GLU A 46 -20.51 30.99 -12.99
N ALA A 47 -19.93 29.87 -12.57
CA ALA A 47 -19.00 29.78 -11.44
C ALA A 47 -17.77 28.94 -11.86
N PRO A 48 -16.58 29.22 -11.27
CA PRO A 48 -15.29 28.72 -11.75
C PRO A 48 -15.29 27.19 -11.70
N LYS A 49 -14.59 26.54 -12.66
CA LYS A 49 -14.43 25.08 -12.76
C LYS A 49 -14.47 24.45 -11.37
N LYS A 50 -15.62 23.85 -11.00
CA LYS A 50 -15.81 23.20 -9.70
C LYS A 50 -14.62 22.28 -9.49
N PHE A 51 -13.81 22.57 -8.47
CA PHE A 51 -12.76 21.68 -8.04
C PHE A 51 -13.42 20.33 -7.72
N ASP A 52 -13.22 19.37 -8.60
CA ASP A 52 -13.87 18.08 -8.52
C ASP A 52 -13.10 17.24 -7.50
N ILE A 53 -13.57 17.31 -6.24
CA ILE A 53 -12.97 16.60 -5.10
C ILE A 53 -12.86 15.10 -5.41
N GLY A 54 -13.80 14.55 -6.17
CA GLY A 54 -13.76 13.15 -6.61
C GLY A 54 -12.59 12.87 -7.53
N LYS A 55 -12.40 13.69 -8.58
CA LYS A 55 -11.25 13.55 -9.48
C LYS A 55 -9.92 13.79 -8.77
N PHE A 56 -9.86 14.76 -7.86
CA PHE A 56 -8.68 15.03 -7.05
C PHE A 56 -8.34 13.84 -6.13
N ALA A 57 -9.34 13.29 -5.43
CA ALA A 57 -9.18 12.10 -4.59
C ALA A 57 -8.74 10.88 -5.41
N LEU A 58 -9.36 10.65 -6.57
CA LEU A 58 -8.99 9.56 -7.47
C LEU A 58 -7.54 9.71 -7.96
N HIS A 59 -7.09 10.92 -8.27
CA HIS A 59 -5.72 11.17 -8.72
C HIS A 59 -4.68 10.94 -7.61
N HIS A 60 -5.06 11.07 -6.34
CA HIS A 60 -4.17 10.80 -5.20
C HIS A 60 -4.19 9.34 -4.71
N ILE A 61 -5.33 8.67 -4.82
CA ILE A 61 -5.45 7.23 -4.54
C ILE A 61 -4.87 6.39 -5.69
N ALA A 62 -4.83 6.96 -6.90
CA ALA A 62 -4.24 6.34 -8.06
C ALA A 62 -2.80 5.87 -7.78
N ASP A 63 -2.46 4.81 -8.49
CA ASP A 63 -1.18 4.16 -8.34
C ASP A 63 -0.07 5.03 -8.93
N SER A 64 1.10 5.02 -8.30
CA SER A 64 2.22 5.88 -8.67
C SER A 64 3.54 5.15 -8.57
N HIS A 65 4.53 5.59 -9.36
CA HIS A 65 5.89 5.05 -9.33
C HIS A 65 6.77 5.72 -8.26
N SER A 66 6.18 6.52 -7.36
CA SER A 66 6.85 7.12 -6.21
C SER A 66 5.98 7.06 -4.97
N TRP A 67 6.62 6.82 -3.83
CA TRP A 67 6.02 6.94 -2.51
C TRP A 67 6.28 8.32 -1.96
N HIS A 68 5.23 9.11 -1.75
CA HIS A 68 5.31 10.34 -0.99
C HIS A 68 5.23 9.99 0.51
N VAL A 69 6.31 10.23 1.24
CA VAL A 69 6.39 9.87 2.66
C VAL A 69 6.01 11.06 3.53
N ILE A 70 6.83 12.12 3.52
CA ILE A 70 6.64 13.35 4.31
C ILE A 70 7.27 14.53 3.55
N GLY A 71 6.51 15.60 3.33
CA GLY A 71 6.98 16.81 2.65
C GLY A 71 7.57 16.50 1.26
N GLU A 72 8.74 17.04 0.95
CA GLU A 72 9.44 16.80 -0.33
C GLU A 72 10.19 15.45 -0.38
N THR A 73 9.95 14.54 0.57
CA THR A 73 10.64 13.25 0.61
C THR A 73 9.87 12.21 -0.20
N TYR A 74 10.41 11.90 -1.38
CA TYR A 74 9.90 10.86 -2.27
C TYR A 74 10.82 9.65 -2.28
N ILE A 75 10.24 8.46 -2.14
CA ILE A 75 10.93 7.21 -2.40
C ILE A 75 10.62 6.80 -3.85
N SER A 76 11.63 6.85 -4.70
CA SER A 76 11.53 6.39 -6.08
C SER A 76 11.48 4.87 -6.15
N LEU A 77 10.53 4.34 -6.92
CA LEU A 77 10.38 2.91 -7.14
C LEU A 77 11.15 2.47 -8.40
N PRO A 78 11.61 1.21 -8.44
CA PRO A 78 12.26 0.67 -9.60
C PRO A 78 11.26 0.51 -10.75
N VAL A 79 11.63 1.11 -11.88
CA VAL A 79 10.94 0.96 -13.16
C VAL A 79 11.60 -0.18 -13.93
N ILE A 80 10.79 -1.13 -14.39
CA ILE A 80 11.23 -2.32 -15.12
C ILE A 80 10.42 -2.42 -16.40
N LEU A 81 11.06 -2.13 -17.53
CA LEU A 81 10.44 -2.14 -18.84
C LEU A 81 11.01 -3.27 -19.69
N TYR A 82 10.13 -3.94 -20.42
CA TYR A 82 10.52 -4.88 -21.46
C TYR A 82 10.34 -4.22 -22.83
N THR A 83 11.45 -4.11 -23.56
CA THR A 83 11.56 -3.40 -24.83
C THR A 83 12.12 -4.33 -25.91
N PRO A 84 12.06 -3.97 -27.20
CA PRO A 84 12.69 -4.74 -28.27
C PRO A 84 14.21 -4.97 -28.05
N ASN A 85 14.88 -4.05 -27.33
CA ASN A 85 16.30 -4.15 -26.97
C ASN A 85 16.52 -4.91 -25.64
N GLY A 86 15.50 -5.62 -25.15
CA GLY A 86 15.51 -6.39 -23.91
C GLY A 86 15.01 -5.59 -22.69
N PHE A 87 15.38 -6.06 -21.49
CA PHE A 87 14.99 -5.44 -20.23
C PHE A 87 15.74 -4.12 -19.99
N VAL A 88 15.00 -3.09 -19.64
CA VAL A 88 15.51 -1.78 -19.24
C VAL A 88 15.03 -1.51 -17.82
N THR A 89 15.97 -1.31 -16.91
CA THR A 89 15.68 -1.06 -15.49
C THR A 89 16.31 0.25 -15.07
N PHE A 90 15.52 1.12 -14.43
CA PHE A 90 16.00 2.40 -13.92
C PHE A 90 15.11 2.89 -12.77
N SER A 91 15.51 3.95 -12.08
CA SER A 91 14.72 4.52 -10.98
C SER A 91 13.67 5.49 -11.54
N SER A 92 12.44 5.46 -11.01
CA SER A 92 11.42 6.45 -11.37
C SER A 92 11.83 7.89 -11.03
N GLY A 93 12.79 8.08 -10.11
CA GLY A 93 13.34 9.37 -9.75
C GLY A 93 14.10 10.06 -10.89
N GLU A 94 14.51 9.32 -11.93
CA GLU A 94 15.12 9.91 -13.13
C GLU A 94 14.14 10.77 -13.94
N PHE A 95 12.84 10.55 -13.75
CA PHE A 95 11.82 11.45 -14.30
C PHE A 95 11.65 12.73 -13.48
N HIS A 96 12.41 12.94 -12.39
CA HIS A 96 12.30 14.11 -11.51
C HIS A 96 10.86 14.41 -11.03
N HIS A 97 10.06 13.36 -10.82
CA HIS A 97 8.63 13.46 -10.49
C HIS A 97 7.75 14.12 -11.57
N ASP A 98 8.29 14.38 -12.75
CA ASP A 98 7.55 14.89 -13.90
C ASP A 98 6.52 13.86 -14.37
N ASP A 99 5.27 14.28 -14.48
CA ASP A 99 4.18 13.45 -15.02
C ASP A 99 3.58 14.03 -16.32
N ASP A 100 4.23 15.07 -16.85
CA ASP A 100 3.79 15.82 -18.03
C ASP A 100 4.59 15.47 -19.29
N ALA A 101 5.40 14.40 -19.28
CA ALA A 101 6.26 13.98 -20.39
C ALA A 101 7.26 15.04 -20.89
N LYS A 102 7.75 15.89 -19.99
CA LYS A 102 8.78 16.90 -20.25
C LYS A 102 10.18 16.31 -20.08
N VAL A 103 10.35 15.36 -19.16
CA VAL A 103 11.65 14.73 -18.89
C VAL A 103 11.83 13.46 -19.72
N VAL A 104 12.88 13.44 -20.53
CA VAL A 104 13.27 12.29 -21.34
C VAL A 104 14.40 11.53 -20.67
N VAL A 105 14.16 10.24 -20.41
CA VAL A 105 15.17 9.33 -19.88
C VAL A 105 15.65 8.42 -21.02
N GLU A 106 16.95 8.46 -21.32
CA GLU A 106 17.55 7.59 -22.34
C GLU A 106 18.23 6.38 -21.70
N ARG A 107 17.84 5.17 -22.11
CA ARG A 107 18.45 3.91 -21.67
C ARG A 107 18.52 2.92 -22.83
N LYS A 108 19.69 2.31 -23.04
CA LYS A 108 19.94 1.33 -24.12
C LYS A 108 19.55 1.85 -25.53
N GLY A 109 19.82 3.13 -25.79
CA GLY A 109 19.49 3.80 -27.06
C GLY A 109 17.99 4.03 -27.29
N LEU A 110 17.16 3.85 -26.26
CA LEU A 110 15.72 4.13 -26.29
C LEU A 110 15.42 5.29 -25.34
N LYS A 111 14.53 6.18 -25.77
CA LYS A 111 14.08 7.34 -25.00
C LYS A 111 12.69 7.09 -24.42
N PHE A 112 12.52 7.36 -23.14
CA PHE A 112 11.30 7.15 -22.39
C PHE A 112 10.81 8.44 -21.76
N VAL A 113 9.49 8.58 -21.66
CA VAL A 113 8.81 9.71 -21.00
C VAL A 113 7.66 9.18 -20.16
N LYS A 114 7.36 9.87 -19.06
CA LYS A 114 6.25 9.53 -18.17
C LYS A 114 5.10 10.51 -18.38
N LEU A 115 3.90 9.99 -18.65
CA LEU A 115 2.67 10.75 -18.80
C LEU A 115 1.53 10.05 -18.05
N HIS A 116 0.88 10.74 -17.11
CA HIS A 116 -0.21 10.19 -16.29
C HIS A 116 0.14 8.84 -15.64
N GLU A 117 1.31 8.79 -15.00
CA GLU A 117 1.93 7.63 -14.34
C GLU A 117 2.19 6.42 -15.25
N LYS A 118 2.10 6.61 -16.57
CA LYS A 118 2.40 5.60 -17.59
C LYS A 118 3.64 5.98 -18.38
N ILE A 119 4.47 4.99 -18.68
CA ILE A 119 5.72 5.20 -19.39
C ILE A 119 5.53 4.89 -20.87
N TYR A 120 5.91 5.83 -21.74
CA TYR A 120 5.83 5.72 -23.20
C TYR A 120 7.21 5.89 -23.84
N TYR A 121 7.35 5.44 -25.09
CA TYR A 121 8.50 5.85 -25.90
C TYR A 121 8.37 7.35 -26.24
N ALA A 122 9.48 8.08 -26.12
CA ALA A 122 9.53 9.51 -26.45
C ALA A 122 9.46 9.73 -27.97
N SER A 123 8.76 10.78 -28.41
CA SER A 123 8.86 11.30 -29.79
C SER A 123 10.15 12.10 -29.98
N GLU A 124 10.65 12.15 -31.21
CA GLU A 124 11.87 12.91 -31.55
C GLU A 124 11.65 14.43 -31.49
N VAL A 125 10.40 14.87 -31.70
CA VAL A 125 9.98 16.26 -31.69
C VAL A 125 9.10 16.50 -30.45
N ALA A 126 9.38 17.58 -29.73
CA ALA A 126 8.51 18.05 -28.66
C ALA A 126 7.31 18.79 -29.28
N ASN A 127 6.11 18.54 -28.76
CA ASN A 127 4.92 19.29 -29.15
C ASN A 127 5.00 20.75 -28.66
N ASP A 128 4.05 21.59 -29.07
CA ASP A 128 3.94 23.00 -28.68
C ASP A 128 3.93 23.23 -27.14
N HIS A 129 3.63 22.21 -26.36
CA HIS A 129 3.63 22.21 -24.89
C HIS A 129 4.93 21.70 -24.25
N GLY A 130 5.98 21.43 -25.04
CA GLY A 130 7.27 20.92 -24.55
C GLY A 130 7.24 19.43 -24.15
N GLN A 131 6.22 18.69 -24.59
CA GLN A 131 6.03 17.27 -24.28
C GLN A 131 6.58 16.41 -25.42
N PHE A 132 7.38 15.40 -25.09
CA PHE A 132 7.93 14.45 -26.08
C PHE A 132 6.97 13.27 -26.32
N VAL A 133 5.68 13.54 -26.46
CA VAL A 133 4.63 12.54 -26.76
C VAL A 133 3.66 13.11 -27.79
N ALA A 134 3.38 12.38 -28.87
CA ALA A 134 2.28 12.74 -29.77
C ALA A 134 0.94 12.52 -29.04
N LEU A 135 0.16 13.57 -28.85
CA LEU A 135 -1.14 13.53 -28.18
C LEU A 135 -2.27 13.73 -29.20
N ASP A 136 -3.35 12.96 -29.07
CA ASP A 136 -4.60 13.17 -29.79
C ASP A 136 -5.44 14.29 -29.15
N GLU A 137 -6.52 14.74 -29.80
CA GLU A 137 -7.43 15.81 -29.33
C GLU A 137 -8.02 15.57 -27.93
N LYS A 138 -7.95 14.32 -27.44
CA LYS A 138 -8.41 13.88 -26.10
C LYS A 138 -7.27 13.71 -25.08
N HIS A 139 -6.07 14.23 -25.34
CA HIS A 139 -4.87 14.05 -24.51
C HIS A 139 -4.44 12.60 -24.27
N HIS A 140 -4.75 11.70 -25.23
CA HIS A 140 -4.22 10.35 -25.22
C HIS A 140 -2.93 10.27 -26.04
N SER A 141 -1.91 9.61 -25.50
CA SER A 141 -0.66 9.36 -26.19
C SER A 141 -0.86 8.37 -27.35
N LEU A 142 -0.50 8.79 -28.57
CA LEU A 142 -0.45 7.93 -29.76
C LEU A 142 0.83 7.08 -29.80
N ASN A 143 1.80 7.38 -28.93
CA ASN A 143 3.08 6.66 -28.87
C ASN A 143 2.89 5.22 -28.36
N LYS A 144 3.69 4.31 -28.93
CA LYS A 144 3.75 2.93 -28.46
C LYS A 144 4.19 2.88 -27.00
N ARG A 145 3.64 1.94 -26.24
CA ARG A 145 4.03 1.69 -24.85
C ARG A 145 4.98 0.50 -24.77
N PRO A 146 6.11 0.57 -24.04
CA PRO A 146 6.86 -0.61 -23.63
C PRO A 146 5.99 -1.48 -22.70
N PHE A 147 6.31 -2.78 -22.61
CA PHE A 147 5.65 -3.64 -21.64
C PHE A 147 6.21 -3.32 -20.25
N ASP A 148 5.33 -2.96 -19.33
CA ASP A 148 5.67 -2.32 -18.06
C ASP A 148 5.44 -3.31 -16.91
N ILE A 149 6.53 -3.75 -16.27
CA ILE A 149 6.55 -4.68 -15.13
C ILE A 149 7.03 -3.93 -13.87
N SER A 150 6.94 -2.59 -13.89
CA SER A 150 7.41 -1.76 -12.80
C SER A 150 6.60 -2.02 -11.54
N PHE A 151 7.26 -1.96 -10.39
CA PHE A 151 6.56 -2.04 -9.12
C PHE A 151 6.00 -0.67 -8.79
N THR A 152 4.68 -0.60 -8.68
CA THR A 152 3.99 0.60 -8.27
C THR A 152 3.86 0.68 -6.75
N LYS A 153 3.48 1.84 -6.24
CA LYS A 153 3.22 2.10 -4.82
C LYS A 153 2.33 1.02 -4.21
N ASN A 154 1.22 0.70 -4.86
CA ASN A 154 0.26 -0.27 -4.34
C ASN A 154 0.76 -1.71 -4.46
N ALA A 155 1.53 -2.04 -5.50
CA ALA A 155 2.17 -3.35 -5.58
C ALA A 155 3.19 -3.52 -4.44
N CYS A 156 4.02 -2.51 -4.18
CA CYS A 156 5.00 -2.54 -3.09
C CYS A 156 4.35 -2.63 -1.71
N THR A 157 3.24 -1.91 -1.43
CA THR A 157 2.50 -2.05 -0.16
C THR A 157 1.94 -3.45 0.02
N LEU A 158 1.42 -4.06 -1.06
CA LEU A 158 0.91 -5.43 -1.03
C LEU A 158 2.03 -6.42 -0.68
N PHE A 159 3.18 -6.33 -1.34
CA PHE A 159 4.32 -7.20 -1.03
C PHE A 159 4.83 -6.99 0.40
N LEU A 160 4.91 -5.76 0.88
CA LEU A 160 5.28 -5.46 2.26
C LEU A 160 4.30 -6.11 3.25
N SER A 161 3.00 -6.00 2.98
CA SER A 161 1.95 -6.63 3.79
C SER A 161 2.13 -8.15 3.85
N VAL A 162 2.33 -8.79 2.69
CA VAL A 162 2.59 -10.25 2.60
C VAL A 162 3.84 -10.63 3.40
N ILE A 163 4.93 -9.87 3.29
CA ILE A 163 6.17 -10.13 4.04
C ILE A 163 5.92 -10.05 5.55
N VAL A 164 5.19 -9.03 6.02
CA VAL A 164 4.89 -8.87 7.45
C VAL A 164 4.02 -10.02 7.95
N ILE A 165 2.95 -10.37 7.23
CA ILE A 165 2.07 -11.48 7.57
C ILE A 165 2.87 -12.79 7.64
N LEU A 166 3.66 -13.09 6.60
CA LEU A 166 4.51 -14.27 6.57
C LEU A 166 5.52 -14.27 7.72
N ALA A 167 6.16 -13.14 8.02
CA ALA A 167 7.09 -13.04 9.13
C ALA A 167 6.40 -13.37 10.47
N VAL A 168 5.19 -12.86 10.71
CA VAL A 168 4.43 -13.16 11.94
C VAL A 168 4.06 -14.64 12.01
N PHE A 169 3.41 -15.19 10.99
CA PHE A 169 2.93 -16.57 11.02
C PHE A 169 4.06 -17.60 10.97
N LEU A 170 5.14 -17.35 10.22
CA LEU A 170 6.32 -18.23 10.22
C LEU A 170 7.01 -18.23 11.59
N ASN A 171 7.08 -17.09 12.28
CA ASN A 171 7.60 -17.03 13.65
C ASN A 171 6.73 -17.83 14.63
N VAL A 172 5.39 -17.70 14.53
CA VAL A 172 4.44 -18.48 15.35
C VAL A 172 4.57 -19.98 15.06
N ALA A 173 4.58 -20.38 13.78
CA ALA A 173 4.72 -21.77 13.36
C ALA A 173 6.05 -22.38 13.83
N ASN A 174 7.16 -21.63 13.72
CA ASN A 174 8.46 -22.05 14.24
C ASN A 174 8.45 -22.15 15.78
N GLY A 175 7.66 -21.32 16.47
CA GLY A 175 7.41 -21.42 17.90
C GLY A 175 6.76 -22.74 18.28
N TYR A 176 5.68 -23.13 17.60
CA TYR A 176 5.02 -24.42 17.79
C TYR A 176 5.97 -25.60 17.52
N LYS A 177 6.77 -25.56 16.44
CA LYS A 177 7.75 -26.62 16.11
C LYS A 177 8.84 -26.78 17.17
N LYS A 178 9.35 -25.67 17.73
CA LYS A 178 10.43 -25.70 18.73
C LYS A 178 9.96 -26.05 20.14
N ARG A 179 8.65 -25.91 20.43
CA ARG A 179 8.09 -26.04 21.78
C ARG A 179 7.00 -27.11 21.86
N VAL A 180 7.21 -28.24 21.19
CA VAL A 180 6.29 -29.39 21.26
C VAL A 180 6.11 -29.83 22.72
N GLY A 181 4.86 -29.85 23.19
CA GLY A 181 4.50 -30.25 24.56
C GLY A 181 4.79 -29.21 25.65
N LYS A 182 5.18 -27.97 25.30
CA LYS A 182 5.43 -26.90 26.27
C LYS A 182 4.43 -25.77 26.09
N SER A 183 4.14 -25.06 27.19
CA SER A 183 3.24 -23.89 27.16
C SER A 183 3.76 -22.81 26.18
N PRO A 184 2.86 -22.24 25.36
CA PRO A 184 3.19 -21.22 24.38
C PRO A 184 3.71 -19.95 25.05
N LYS A 185 4.61 -19.22 24.38
CA LYS A 185 5.21 -17.99 24.93
C LYS A 185 5.31 -16.90 23.87
N GLY A 186 5.19 -15.64 24.30
CA GLY A 186 5.33 -14.46 23.43
C GLY A 186 4.21 -14.40 22.38
N LEU A 187 4.59 -14.13 21.12
CA LEU A 187 3.66 -14.02 19.99
C LEU A 187 2.81 -15.29 19.78
N GLN A 188 3.37 -16.48 20.06
CA GLN A 188 2.62 -17.74 19.97
C GLN A 188 1.43 -17.75 20.95
N SER A 189 1.64 -17.32 22.19
CA SER A 189 0.58 -17.31 23.21
C SER A 189 -0.49 -16.25 22.93
N TRP A 190 -0.10 -15.15 22.27
CA TRP A 190 -1.05 -14.10 21.89
C TRP A 190 -1.90 -14.52 20.69
N MET A 191 -1.32 -15.22 19.73
CA MET A 191 -2.02 -15.68 18.52
C MET A 191 -2.88 -16.93 18.75
N GLU A 192 -2.54 -17.75 19.75
CA GLU A 192 -3.21 -19.02 20.01
C GLU A 192 -4.74 -18.91 20.21
N PRO A 193 -5.29 -17.99 21.02
CA PRO A 193 -6.74 -17.84 21.15
C PRO A 193 -7.43 -17.54 19.80
N ILE A 194 -6.79 -16.75 18.93
CA ILE A 194 -7.31 -16.40 17.61
C ILE A 194 -7.32 -17.65 16.72
N ILE A 195 -6.22 -18.41 16.72
CA ILE A 195 -6.12 -19.66 15.94
C ILE A 195 -7.15 -20.69 16.43
N LEU A 196 -7.32 -20.83 17.74
CA LEU A 196 -8.30 -21.74 18.33
C LEU A 196 -9.74 -21.30 18.01
N PHE A 197 -10.05 -20.01 18.09
CA PHE A 197 -11.35 -19.47 17.70
C PHE A 197 -11.67 -19.76 16.23
N VAL A 198 -10.74 -19.49 15.31
CA VAL A 198 -10.93 -19.78 13.88
C VAL A 198 -11.09 -21.28 13.64
N ARG A 199 -10.30 -22.13 14.32
CA ARG A 199 -10.38 -23.59 14.15
C ARG A 199 -11.65 -24.19 14.75
N ASP A 200 -11.91 -23.90 16.02
CA ASP A 200 -12.89 -24.61 16.84
C ASP A 200 -14.28 -23.99 16.75
N ASP A 201 -14.38 -22.66 16.62
CA ASP A 201 -15.67 -21.95 16.61
C ASP A 201 -16.14 -21.60 15.19
N ILE A 202 -15.23 -21.49 14.22
CA ILE A 202 -15.58 -21.17 12.82
C ILE A 202 -15.41 -22.38 11.91
N ALA A 203 -14.22 -22.97 11.82
CA ALA A 203 -13.92 -23.97 10.80
C ALA A 203 -14.59 -25.32 11.09
N LYS A 204 -14.47 -25.86 12.31
CA LYS A 204 -15.06 -27.15 12.67
C LYS A 204 -16.59 -27.18 12.52
N PRO A 205 -17.37 -26.19 13.01
CA PRO A 205 -18.82 -26.21 12.89
C PRO A 205 -19.30 -26.07 11.44
N ASN A 206 -18.61 -25.27 10.62
CA ASN A 206 -19.03 -24.99 9.25
C ASN A 206 -18.52 -26.00 8.20
N LEU A 207 -17.34 -26.58 8.39
CA LEU A 207 -16.69 -27.46 7.41
C LEU A 207 -16.67 -28.94 7.82
N GLY A 208 -17.06 -29.24 9.06
CA GLY A 208 -17.12 -30.60 9.61
C GLY A 208 -15.78 -31.32 9.50
N HIS A 209 -15.79 -32.59 9.08
CA HIS A 209 -14.60 -33.43 8.96
C HIS A 209 -13.55 -32.94 7.94
N LYS A 210 -13.90 -32.01 7.04
CA LYS A 210 -12.97 -31.48 6.04
C LYS A 210 -12.24 -30.22 6.51
N TYR A 211 -12.48 -29.76 7.74
CA TYR A 211 -11.94 -28.50 8.24
C TYR A 211 -10.41 -28.40 8.09
N GLU A 212 -9.65 -29.47 8.36
CA GLU A 212 -8.19 -29.47 8.29
C GLU A 212 -7.64 -29.13 6.90
N ARG A 213 -8.32 -29.56 5.83
CA ARG A 213 -7.89 -29.28 4.45
C ARG A 213 -8.05 -27.80 4.09
N PHE A 214 -9.01 -27.12 4.70
CA PHE A 214 -9.36 -25.73 4.39
C PHE A 214 -8.81 -24.71 5.39
N MET A 215 -8.29 -25.16 6.54
CA MET A 215 -7.62 -24.30 7.54
C MET A 215 -6.53 -23.39 6.95
N PRO A 216 -5.71 -23.79 5.96
CA PRO A 216 -4.70 -22.88 5.40
C PRO A 216 -5.28 -21.69 4.61
N TYR A 217 -6.56 -21.73 4.24
CA TYR A 217 -7.24 -20.66 3.51
C TYR A 217 -7.99 -19.69 4.43
N LEU A 218 -8.12 -20.01 5.72
CA LEU A 218 -8.79 -19.23 6.76
C LEU A 218 -7.76 -18.53 7.65
#